data_AF-A0A5N0Z5I2-F1
#
_entry.id   AF-A0A5N0Z5I2-F1
#
_cell.length_a   1.000
_cell.length_b   1.000
_cell.length_c   1.000
_cell.angle_alpha   90.00
_cell.angle_beta   90.00
_cell.angle_gamma   90.00
#
_symmetry.space_group_name_H-M   'P 1'
#
loop_
_entity.id
_entity.type
_entity.pdbx_description
1 polymer ?
#
loop_
_entity_poly.entity_id
_entity_poly.type
_entity_poly.pdbx_seq_one_letter_code
_entity_poly.pdbx_strand_id
1 'polypeptide(L)'
;MQLYMLLLLTVMGTLVFSTKVSAQVQSGSPKMMVYYRAWRDKEMKGVNTSLTDENWLSMEDIPYGIDIVNIFSYVPEGQEAAAAPFFKKLKESYVPTLHARGVKLTKAIDYSVLLKIPYSGTFPTEQEFDTYANQLLDEHVRAYGIDGLDIDMETFPSQADIALSDGVIRALARYIGPSANNNTVFVYDTNGSNAGPLQNVAEHFTYLGYQQYGSDAGRTAKAINDYAKLIPKERFMPGLTFPEEQDHNRWYDTGEPYEQSNLYKVAKYTAENHLYGMFLYALDRDGRTYNEYDLNHVIPSNFLWTKTAILEAKGFTLEQAKKIANHHWKRIGNNALNQAVVEEKIHQAKSICEVNKVLLGSSEHFGTDGVSTEYDPIYEWSLMN
;
A
#
# COMPACT_ATOMS: atom_id res chain seq x y z
N MET A 1 42.13 35.99 -38.83
CA MET A 1 42.24 34.53 -39.05
C MET A 1 42.24 33.84 -37.69
N GLN A 2 41.06 33.55 -37.15
CA GLN A 2 40.80 32.44 -36.21
C GLN A 2 39.30 32.48 -35.86
N LEU A 3 38.61 31.41 -36.28
CA LEU A 3 37.18 31.19 -36.13
C LEU A 3 36.83 31.01 -34.64
N TYR A 4 35.79 31.72 -34.19
CA TYR A 4 35.03 31.31 -33.00
C TYR A 4 34.14 30.13 -33.38
N MET A 5 34.50 28.94 -32.89
CA MET A 5 33.69 27.74 -33.01
C MET A 5 32.76 27.66 -31.79
N LEU A 6 31.47 27.88 -32.03
CA LEU A 6 30.38 27.65 -31.08
C LEU A 6 30.30 26.13 -30.82
N LEU A 7 30.62 25.69 -29.61
CA LEU A 7 30.36 24.31 -29.18
C LEU A 7 29.00 24.29 -28.47
N LEU A 8 27.96 23.90 -29.21
CA LEU A 8 26.66 23.53 -28.64
C LEU A 8 26.82 22.19 -27.92
N LEU A 9 26.93 22.24 -26.58
CA LEU A 9 26.76 21.08 -25.71
C LEU A 9 25.25 20.79 -25.59
N THR A 10 24.72 19.99 -26.51
CA THR A 10 23.45 19.29 -26.28
C THR A 10 23.67 18.24 -25.22
N VAL A 11 23.34 18.58 -23.97
CA VAL A 11 23.11 17.59 -22.91
C VAL A 11 21.81 16.87 -23.27
N MET A 12 21.92 15.78 -24.02
CA MET A 12 20.87 14.77 -24.09
C MET A 12 20.81 14.10 -22.71
N GLY A 13 19.98 14.65 -21.83
CA GLY A 13 19.53 13.94 -20.64
C GLY A 13 18.77 12.71 -21.11
N THR A 14 19.42 11.55 -21.07
CA THR A 14 18.74 10.26 -21.17
C THR A 14 17.88 10.12 -19.93
N LEU A 15 16.61 10.51 -20.05
CA LEU A 15 15.53 9.98 -19.23
C LEU A 15 15.50 8.46 -19.50
N VAL A 16 16.26 7.71 -18.71
CA VAL A 16 16.06 6.27 -18.60
C VAL A 16 14.76 6.10 -17.82
N PHE A 17 13.64 6.11 -18.55
CA PHE A 17 12.39 5.61 -18.01
C PHE A 17 12.63 4.14 -17.67
N SER A 18 12.74 3.85 -16.37
CA SER A 18 12.85 2.49 -15.84
C SER A 18 11.54 1.76 -16.17
N THR A 19 11.51 1.10 -17.32
CA THR A 19 10.36 0.32 -17.77
C THR A 19 10.28 -0.99 -17.01
N LYS A 20 9.16 -1.20 -16.31
CA LYS A 20 8.58 -2.50 -15.90
C LYS A 20 9.33 -3.35 -14.86
N VAL A 21 9.71 -2.76 -13.72
CA VAL A 21 10.23 -3.53 -12.57
C VAL A 21 9.18 -4.45 -11.92
N SER A 22 7.89 -4.08 -11.92
CA SER A 22 6.83 -4.89 -11.24
C SER A 22 6.51 -6.21 -11.94
N ALA A 23 6.79 -6.34 -13.24
CA ALA A 23 6.46 -7.56 -13.98
C ALA A 23 7.36 -8.76 -13.65
N GLN A 24 8.40 -8.60 -12.81
CA GLN A 24 9.40 -9.63 -12.54
C GLN A 24 9.34 -10.28 -11.15
N VAL A 25 8.44 -9.85 -10.26
CA VAL A 25 8.04 -10.75 -9.16
C VAL A 25 7.13 -11.79 -9.79
N GLN A 26 7.51 -13.06 -9.66
CA GLN A 26 6.89 -14.23 -10.28
C GLN A 26 5.36 -14.09 -10.41
N SER A 27 4.85 -14.21 -11.64
CA SER A 27 3.41 -14.23 -11.93
C SER A 27 2.71 -15.21 -10.97
N GLY A 28 1.75 -14.70 -10.18
CA GLY A 28 1.04 -15.48 -9.16
C GLY A 28 1.57 -15.36 -7.72
N SER A 29 2.61 -14.57 -7.46
CA SER A 29 3.01 -14.24 -6.08
C SER A 29 1.91 -13.46 -5.35
N PRO A 30 1.74 -13.61 -4.02
CA PRO A 30 0.84 -12.79 -3.23
C PRO A 30 1.06 -11.28 -3.44
N LYS A 31 -0.03 -10.54 -3.43
CA LYS A 31 -0.05 -9.09 -3.59
C LYS A 31 0.34 -8.38 -2.30
N MET A 32 1.06 -7.28 -2.40
CA MET A 32 1.23 -6.35 -1.28
C MET A 32 0.42 -5.08 -1.55
N MET A 33 -0.41 -4.70 -0.58
CA MET A 33 -1.17 -3.47 -0.62
C MET A 33 -0.80 -2.55 0.55
N VAL A 34 -0.90 -1.25 0.36
CA VAL A 34 -0.69 -0.26 1.43
C VAL A 34 -1.79 0.79 1.43
N TYR A 35 -2.26 1.18 2.61
CA TYR A 35 -3.02 2.42 2.78
C TYR A 35 -2.05 3.57 2.96
N TYR A 36 -2.09 4.49 1.99
CA TYR A 36 -1.32 5.72 1.96
C TYR A 36 -2.17 6.86 2.51
N ARG A 37 -1.88 7.33 3.72
CA ARG A 37 -2.60 8.43 4.37
C ARG A 37 -2.21 9.74 3.69
N ALA A 38 -3.09 10.28 2.85
CA ALA A 38 -2.81 11.43 2.00
C ALA A 38 -2.36 12.68 2.79
N TRP A 39 -2.88 12.87 4.00
CA TRP A 39 -2.50 13.99 4.88
C TRP A 39 -1.08 13.88 5.47
N ARG A 40 -0.36 12.78 5.18
CA ARG A 40 1.06 12.57 5.49
C ARG A 40 1.97 12.73 4.27
N ASP A 41 1.40 13.07 3.11
CA ASP A 41 2.17 13.42 1.92
C ASP A 41 2.82 14.81 2.06
N LYS A 42 4.03 14.96 1.55
CA LYS A 42 4.77 16.24 1.45
C LYS A 42 3.93 17.38 0.85
N GLU A 43 3.00 17.08 -0.05
CA GLU A 43 2.14 18.08 -0.70
C GLU A 43 0.84 18.41 0.06
N MET A 44 0.46 17.62 1.08
CA MET A 44 -0.76 17.86 1.87
C MET A 44 -0.40 18.39 3.26
N LYS A 45 0.01 19.67 3.32
CA LYS A 45 0.56 20.27 4.53
C LYS A 45 -0.52 20.82 5.46
N GLY A 46 -0.43 20.46 6.74
CA GLY A 46 -1.31 20.98 7.80
C GLY A 46 -2.77 20.56 7.69
N VAL A 47 -3.08 19.56 6.85
CA VAL A 47 -4.44 19.03 6.70
C VAL A 47 -4.63 17.86 7.66
N ASN A 48 -5.81 17.75 8.27
CA ASN A 48 -6.17 16.63 9.16
C ASN A 48 -5.13 16.30 10.24
N THR A 49 -4.45 17.31 10.80
CA THR A 49 -3.43 17.07 11.82
C THR A 49 -3.26 18.24 12.78
N SER A 50 -2.84 17.91 14.01
CA SER A 50 -2.43 18.87 15.03
C SER A 50 -0.90 18.95 15.20
N LEU A 51 -0.16 18.05 14.53
CA LEU A 51 1.30 18.02 14.60
C LEU A 51 1.91 19.15 13.80
N THR A 52 3.07 19.62 14.24
CA THR A 52 3.81 20.72 13.61
C THR A 52 4.99 20.26 12.76
N ASP A 53 5.34 18.97 12.81
CA ASP A 53 6.38 18.41 11.98
C ASP A 53 5.97 18.41 10.49
N GLU A 54 6.96 18.57 9.62
CA GLU A 54 6.76 18.47 8.18
C GLU A 54 6.52 17.01 7.78
N ASN A 55 5.58 16.83 6.84
CA ASN A 55 5.40 15.55 6.18
C ASN A 55 6.64 15.16 5.39
N TRP A 56 7.04 13.89 5.49
CA TRP A 56 8.26 13.37 4.87
C TRP A 56 8.02 12.50 3.65
N LEU A 57 6.80 11.96 3.48
CA LEU A 57 6.52 10.93 2.49
C LEU A 57 6.04 11.52 1.17
N SER A 58 6.45 10.94 0.04
CA SER A 58 5.81 11.10 -1.25
C SER A 58 5.36 9.74 -1.79
N MET A 59 4.32 9.70 -2.62
CA MET A 59 3.94 8.47 -3.33
C MET A 59 5.05 7.95 -4.26
N GLU A 60 5.99 8.82 -4.66
CA GLU A 60 7.17 8.44 -5.45
C GLU A 60 8.18 7.60 -4.62
N ASP A 61 8.17 7.77 -3.30
CA ASP A 61 9.02 7.07 -2.32
C ASP A 61 8.49 5.65 -2.00
N ILE A 62 7.30 5.28 -2.48
CA ILE A 62 6.69 3.96 -2.20
C ILE A 62 7.64 2.84 -2.70
N PRO A 63 8.00 1.87 -1.82
CA PRO A 63 8.90 0.78 -2.18
C PRO A 63 8.42 -0.04 -3.37
N TYR A 64 9.38 -0.63 -4.11
CA TYR A 64 9.03 -1.61 -5.12
C TYR A 64 8.48 -2.90 -4.47
N GLY A 65 7.61 -3.59 -5.21
CA GLY A 65 6.92 -4.79 -4.72
C GLY A 65 5.59 -4.52 -4.03
N ILE A 66 5.22 -3.25 -3.84
CA ILE A 66 3.83 -2.85 -3.64
C ILE A 66 3.08 -3.03 -4.95
N ASP A 67 1.99 -3.79 -4.93
CA ASP A 67 1.14 -4.06 -6.09
C ASP A 67 -0.06 -3.11 -6.15
N ILE A 68 -0.59 -2.70 -4.98
CA ILE A 68 -1.79 -1.87 -4.86
C ILE A 68 -1.55 -0.77 -3.81
N VAL A 69 -1.95 0.46 -4.12
CA VAL A 69 -1.92 1.58 -3.18
C VAL A 69 -3.34 2.11 -3.01
N ASN A 70 -3.86 2.07 -1.79
CA ASN A 70 -5.09 2.78 -1.46
C ASN A 70 -4.76 4.21 -1.03
N ILE A 71 -5.34 5.19 -1.72
CA ILE A 71 -5.25 6.60 -1.38
C ILE A 71 -6.27 6.88 -0.27
N PHE A 72 -5.83 6.75 0.98
CA PHE A 72 -6.65 7.03 2.15
C PHE A 72 -6.61 8.52 2.46
N SER A 73 -7.70 9.24 2.17
CA SER A 73 -7.73 10.69 2.31
C SER A 73 -8.98 11.15 3.03
N TYR A 74 -8.79 12.02 4.01
CA TYR A 74 -9.85 12.77 4.66
C TYR A 74 -9.42 14.24 4.68
N VAL A 75 -10.27 15.12 4.15
CA VAL A 75 -10.03 16.57 4.13
C VAL A 75 -11.13 17.21 4.97
N PRO A 76 -10.81 17.72 6.16
CA PRO A 76 -11.77 18.46 6.96
C PRO A 76 -12.32 19.67 6.21
N GLU A 77 -13.59 20.00 6.47
CA GLU A 77 -14.23 21.18 5.90
C GLU A 77 -13.39 22.44 6.18
N GLY A 78 -13.17 23.25 5.14
CA GLY A 78 -12.36 24.47 5.20
C GLY A 78 -10.85 24.25 4.98
N GLN A 79 -10.40 23.01 4.81
CA GLN A 79 -8.99 22.68 4.52
C GLN A 79 -8.74 22.29 3.05
N GLU A 80 -9.74 22.45 2.17
CA GLU A 80 -9.70 22.00 0.78
C GLU A 80 -8.59 22.70 -0.02
N ALA A 81 -8.40 24.00 0.21
CA ALA A 81 -7.35 24.76 -0.46
C ALA A 81 -5.94 24.28 -0.07
N ALA A 82 -5.74 23.87 1.19
CA ALA A 82 -4.48 23.30 1.66
C ALA A 82 -4.25 21.88 1.15
N ALA A 83 -5.33 21.12 0.89
CA ALA A 83 -5.28 19.78 0.32
C ALA A 83 -5.08 19.76 -1.21
N ALA A 84 -5.47 20.81 -1.92
CA ALA A 84 -5.45 20.88 -3.38
C ALA A 84 -4.09 20.55 -4.05
N PRO A 85 -2.91 20.96 -3.51
CA PRO A 85 -1.62 20.62 -4.12
C PRO A 85 -1.39 19.11 -4.23
N PHE A 86 -1.78 18.33 -3.21
CA PHE A 86 -1.70 16.87 -3.25
C PHE A 86 -2.55 16.29 -4.38
N PHE A 87 -3.82 16.67 -4.48
CA PHE A 87 -4.71 16.12 -5.52
C PHE A 87 -4.27 16.49 -6.94
N LYS A 88 -3.67 17.68 -7.10
CA LYS A 88 -3.03 18.06 -8.36
C LYS A 88 -1.85 17.14 -8.68
N LYS A 89 -0.92 16.95 -7.75
CA LYS A 89 0.26 16.08 -7.96
C LYS A 89 -0.11 14.61 -8.10
N LEU A 90 -1.16 14.16 -7.41
CA LEU A 90 -1.74 12.83 -7.54
C LEU A 90 -2.07 12.53 -9.00
N LYS A 91 -2.84 13.43 -9.63
CA LYS A 91 -3.26 13.31 -11.03
C LYS A 91 -2.09 13.47 -12.01
N GLU A 92 -1.26 14.48 -11.80
CA GLU A 92 -0.26 14.92 -12.79
C GLU A 92 1.04 14.10 -12.73
N SER A 93 1.41 13.55 -11.57
CA SER A 93 2.70 12.87 -11.37
C SER A 93 2.57 11.49 -10.72
N TYR A 94 1.90 11.37 -9.57
CA TYR A 94 1.96 10.16 -8.76
C TYR A 94 1.28 8.96 -9.44
N VAL A 95 0.06 9.13 -9.95
CA VAL A 95 -0.67 8.09 -10.68
C VAL A 95 0.13 7.60 -11.90
N PRO A 96 0.57 8.47 -12.83
CA PRO A 96 1.42 8.05 -13.95
C PRO A 96 2.72 7.32 -13.52
N THR A 97 3.39 7.80 -12.48
CA THR A 97 4.64 7.22 -11.98
C THR A 97 4.43 5.81 -11.42
N LEU A 98 3.39 5.62 -10.62
CA LEU A 98 3.05 4.32 -10.04
C LEU A 98 2.52 3.34 -11.10
N HIS A 99 1.73 3.82 -12.07
CA HIS A 99 1.33 3.02 -13.24
C HIS A 99 2.52 2.55 -14.07
N ALA A 100 3.55 3.39 -14.27
CA ALA A 100 4.78 2.99 -14.96
C ALA A 100 5.53 1.88 -14.21
N ARG A 101 5.38 1.83 -12.88
CA ARG A 101 5.83 0.75 -12.01
C ARG A 101 4.84 -0.41 -11.94
N GLY A 102 3.74 -0.42 -12.69
CA GLY A 102 2.74 -1.50 -12.67
C GLY A 102 1.88 -1.57 -11.40
N VAL A 103 1.89 -0.53 -10.57
CA VAL A 103 1.10 -0.43 -9.34
C VAL A 103 -0.31 0.00 -9.67
N LYS A 104 -1.32 -0.61 -9.03
CA LYS A 104 -2.72 -0.21 -9.11
C LYS A 104 -3.08 0.74 -7.99
N LEU A 105 -3.95 1.72 -8.25
CA LEU A 105 -4.40 2.67 -7.23
C LEU A 105 -5.90 2.55 -6.97
N THR A 106 -6.29 2.53 -5.71
CA THR A 106 -7.70 2.57 -5.29
C THR A 106 -7.95 3.77 -4.40
N LYS A 107 -9.23 4.17 -4.28
CA LYS A 107 -9.68 5.16 -3.31
C LYS A 107 -10.64 4.51 -2.32
N ALA A 108 -10.34 4.58 -1.03
CA ALA A 108 -11.30 4.23 0.01
C ALA A 108 -12.46 5.24 0.06
N ILE A 109 -13.67 4.70 0.13
CA ILE A 109 -14.89 5.41 0.52
C ILE A 109 -15.59 4.63 1.64
N ASP A 110 -16.13 5.36 2.60
CA ASP A 110 -16.92 4.76 3.68
C ASP A 110 -18.22 4.15 3.14
N TYR A 111 -18.64 3.01 3.68
CA TYR A 111 -19.85 2.31 3.26
C TYR A 111 -21.11 3.19 3.27
N SER A 112 -21.23 4.16 4.19
CA SER A 112 -22.38 5.07 4.22
C SER A 112 -22.51 5.92 2.96
N VAL A 113 -21.44 6.11 2.19
CA VAL A 113 -21.50 6.78 0.87
C VAL A 113 -22.41 6.01 -0.09
N LEU A 114 -22.45 4.68 -0.02
CA LEU A 114 -23.34 3.87 -0.85
C LEU A 114 -24.82 4.11 -0.51
N LEU A 115 -25.13 4.55 0.71
CA LEU A 115 -26.49 4.79 1.18
C LEU A 115 -27.02 6.18 0.81
N LYS A 116 -26.15 7.08 0.33
CA LYS A 116 -26.49 8.47 -0.03
C LYS A 116 -27.02 8.61 -1.46
N ILE A 117 -27.30 7.50 -2.15
CA ILE A 117 -27.89 7.52 -3.49
C ILE A 117 -29.15 8.40 -3.50
N PRO A 118 -29.24 9.41 -4.40
CA PRO A 118 -30.47 10.16 -4.58
C PRO A 118 -31.45 9.35 -5.43
N TYR A 119 -32.70 9.26 -4.99
CA TYR A 119 -33.76 8.60 -5.77
C TYR A 119 -35.13 9.18 -5.48
N SER A 120 -36.02 9.03 -6.45
CA SER A 120 -37.44 9.35 -6.32
C SER A 120 -38.26 8.10 -5.99
N GLY A 121 -39.31 8.23 -5.17
CA GLY A 121 -40.18 7.11 -4.80
C GLY A 121 -39.66 6.30 -3.61
N THR A 122 -39.93 4.99 -3.60
CA THR A 122 -39.66 4.13 -2.43
C THR A 122 -38.34 3.36 -2.51
N PHE A 123 -37.76 3.21 -3.71
CA PHE A 123 -36.50 2.50 -3.95
C PHE A 123 -35.87 3.01 -5.26
N PRO A 124 -34.53 3.06 -5.39
CA PRO A 124 -33.89 3.53 -6.61
C PRO A 124 -34.18 2.62 -7.81
N THR A 125 -34.39 3.26 -8.95
CA THR A 125 -34.43 2.62 -10.27
C THR A 125 -33.03 2.21 -10.72
N GLU A 126 -32.94 1.33 -11.71
CA GLU A 126 -31.66 0.93 -12.30
C GLU A 126 -30.88 2.14 -12.86
N GLN A 127 -31.58 3.11 -13.45
CA GLN A 127 -30.98 4.34 -13.97
C GLN A 127 -30.44 5.24 -12.86
N GLU A 128 -31.12 5.34 -11.72
CA GLU A 128 -30.63 6.10 -10.56
C GLU A 128 -29.39 5.43 -9.95
N PHE A 129 -29.39 4.09 -9.83
CA PHE A 129 -28.19 3.35 -9.42
C PHE A 129 -27.02 3.57 -10.38
N ASP A 130 -27.25 3.50 -11.69
CA ASP A 130 -26.21 3.72 -12.70
C ASP A 130 -25.65 5.15 -12.67
N THR A 131 -26.53 6.13 -12.53
CA THR A 131 -26.16 7.55 -12.44
C THR A 131 -25.29 7.80 -11.23
N TYR A 132 -25.71 7.28 -10.07
CA TYR A 132 -24.95 7.46 -8.83
C TYR A 132 -23.62 6.71 -8.85
N ALA A 133 -23.58 5.49 -9.39
CA ALA A 133 -22.32 4.76 -9.57
C ALA A 133 -21.34 5.52 -10.47
N ASN A 134 -21.80 6.10 -11.59
CA ASN A 134 -20.94 6.92 -12.44
C ASN A 134 -20.48 8.20 -11.74
N GLN A 135 -21.34 8.85 -10.95
CA GLN A 135 -20.93 10.01 -10.15
C GLN A 135 -19.77 9.66 -9.20
N LEU A 136 -19.88 8.56 -8.45
CA LEU A 136 -18.82 8.11 -7.54
C LEU A 136 -17.52 7.79 -8.29
N LEU A 137 -17.62 7.15 -9.46
CA LEU A 137 -16.45 6.86 -10.28
C LEU A 137 -15.84 8.12 -10.90
N ASP A 138 -16.64 9.09 -11.33
CA ASP A 138 -16.12 10.35 -11.87
C ASP A 138 -15.36 11.12 -10.79
N GLU A 139 -15.94 11.23 -9.60
CA GLU A 139 -15.39 11.97 -8.47
C GLU A 139 -14.12 11.34 -7.90
N HIS A 140 -14.15 10.03 -7.64
CA HIS A 140 -13.09 9.36 -6.89
C HIS A 140 -12.08 8.65 -7.80
N VAL A 141 -12.50 8.22 -8.99
CA VAL A 141 -11.69 7.36 -9.87
C VAL A 141 -11.15 8.11 -11.08
N ARG A 142 -12.05 8.51 -11.99
CA ARG A 142 -11.71 9.02 -13.32
C ARG A 142 -11.12 10.44 -13.25
N ALA A 143 -11.48 11.26 -12.27
CA ALA A 143 -10.89 12.58 -12.07
C ALA A 143 -9.36 12.56 -11.91
N TYR A 144 -8.84 11.48 -11.31
CA TYR A 144 -7.42 11.29 -10.98
C TYR A 144 -6.74 10.21 -11.83
N GLY A 145 -7.50 9.42 -12.58
CA GLY A 145 -6.97 8.31 -13.38
C GLY A 145 -6.57 7.09 -12.55
N ILE A 146 -7.17 6.89 -11.37
CA ILE A 146 -6.90 5.71 -10.53
C ILE A 146 -7.68 4.48 -11.05
N ASP A 147 -7.37 3.31 -10.51
CA ASP A 147 -7.80 2.01 -11.04
C ASP A 147 -9.02 1.40 -10.34
N GLY A 148 -9.58 2.03 -9.30
CA GLY A 148 -10.58 1.35 -8.50
C GLY A 148 -11.10 2.06 -7.27
N LEU A 149 -12.07 1.42 -6.64
CA LEU A 149 -12.64 1.81 -5.35
C LEU A 149 -12.40 0.74 -4.29
N ASP A 150 -12.34 1.19 -3.05
CA ASP A 150 -12.35 0.36 -1.87
C ASP A 150 -13.51 0.78 -0.97
N ILE A 151 -14.40 -0.16 -0.67
CA ILE A 151 -15.55 0.06 0.20
C ILE A 151 -15.14 -0.32 1.61
N ASP A 152 -14.91 0.70 2.44
CA ASP A 152 -14.60 0.53 3.86
C ASP A 152 -15.87 0.25 4.65
N MET A 153 -16.03 -0.99 5.12
CA MET A 153 -17.25 -1.50 5.71
C MET A 153 -17.06 -1.97 7.16
N GLU A 154 -17.34 -1.07 8.09
CA GLU A 154 -17.16 -1.28 9.54
C GLU A 154 -18.46 -1.13 10.34
N THR A 155 -19.61 -1.22 9.67
CA THR A 155 -20.94 -0.94 10.28
C THR A 155 -21.86 -2.17 10.29
N PHE A 156 -23.06 -2.01 10.86
CA PHE A 156 -24.11 -3.03 10.92
C PHE A 156 -25.41 -2.50 10.27
N PRO A 157 -25.47 -2.42 8.94
CA PRO A 157 -26.60 -1.87 8.21
C PRO A 157 -27.86 -2.70 8.37
N SER A 158 -29.01 -2.05 8.23
CA SER A 158 -30.29 -2.74 8.18
C SER A 158 -30.46 -3.51 6.85
N GLN A 159 -31.47 -4.37 6.75
CA GLN A 159 -31.77 -5.06 5.48
C GLN A 159 -32.15 -4.08 4.35
N ALA A 160 -32.77 -2.94 4.68
CA ALA A 160 -33.08 -1.90 3.70
C ALA A 160 -31.81 -1.22 3.19
N ASP A 161 -30.87 -0.92 4.10
CA ASP A 161 -29.57 -0.33 3.74
C ASP A 161 -28.73 -1.31 2.90
N ILE A 162 -28.75 -2.60 3.24
CA ILE A 162 -28.09 -3.65 2.45
C ILE A 162 -28.67 -3.66 1.03
N ALA A 163 -30.00 -3.67 0.87
CA ALA A 163 -30.63 -3.63 -0.45
C ALA A 163 -30.23 -2.41 -1.28
N LEU A 164 -30.12 -1.23 -0.65
CA LEU A 164 -29.63 -0.02 -1.32
C LEU A 164 -28.17 -0.16 -1.75
N SER A 165 -27.30 -0.59 -0.84
CA SER A 165 -25.87 -0.75 -1.13
C SER A 165 -25.62 -1.83 -2.20
N ASP A 166 -26.38 -2.93 -2.19
CA ASP A 166 -26.30 -4.00 -3.19
C ASP A 166 -26.56 -3.43 -4.59
N GLY A 167 -27.58 -2.57 -4.72
CA GLY A 167 -27.90 -1.91 -5.99
C GLY A 167 -26.78 -0.99 -6.48
N VAL A 168 -26.18 -0.19 -5.58
CA VAL A 168 -25.03 0.67 -5.93
C VAL A 168 -23.80 -0.16 -6.29
N ILE A 169 -23.48 -1.21 -5.53
CA ILE A 169 -22.33 -2.08 -5.77
C ILE A 169 -22.49 -2.80 -7.12
N ARG A 170 -23.67 -3.36 -7.43
CA ARG A 170 -23.95 -3.97 -8.74
C ARG A 170 -23.79 -2.97 -9.89
N ALA A 171 -24.19 -1.72 -9.68
CA ALA A 171 -24.02 -0.68 -10.67
C ALA A 171 -22.54 -0.30 -10.87
N LEU A 172 -21.77 -0.14 -9.79
CA LEU A 172 -20.32 0.07 -9.85
C LEU A 172 -19.61 -1.10 -10.56
N ALA A 173 -20.03 -2.34 -10.28
CA ALA A 173 -19.44 -3.56 -10.83
C ALA A 173 -19.53 -3.69 -12.36
N ARG A 174 -20.40 -2.90 -13.02
CA ARG A 174 -20.41 -2.79 -14.48
C ARG A 174 -19.17 -2.09 -15.03
N TYR A 175 -18.50 -1.28 -14.21
CA TYR A 175 -17.39 -0.42 -14.61
C TYR A 175 -16.08 -0.78 -13.94
N ILE A 176 -16.13 -1.36 -12.74
CA ILE A 176 -14.94 -1.76 -11.99
C ILE A 176 -15.01 -3.20 -11.46
N GLY A 177 -13.85 -3.77 -11.14
CA GLY A 177 -13.73 -5.11 -10.57
C GLY A 177 -13.85 -6.24 -11.59
N PRO A 178 -13.83 -7.51 -11.14
CA PRO A 178 -13.89 -8.68 -12.01
C PRO A 178 -15.07 -8.71 -12.98
N SER A 179 -16.24 -8.19 -12.59
CA SER A 179 -17.42 -8.19 -13.45
C SER A 179 -17.29 -7.26 -14.67
N ALA A 180 -16.53 -6.17 -14.55
CA ALA A 180 -16.26 -5.26 -15.66
C ALA A 180 -15.19 -5.79 -16.64
N ASN A 181 -14.39 -6.79 -16.23
CA ASN A 181 -13.35 -7.44 -17.04
C ASN A 181 -12.38 -6.46 -17.74
N ASN A 182 -11.98 -5.39 -17.05
CA ASN A 182 -11.15 -4.31 -17.59
C ASN A 182 -9.89 -4.03 -16.76
N ASN A 183 -9.49 -4.98 -15.90
CA ASN A 183 -8.28 -4.90 -15.07
C ASN A 183 -8.25 -3.72 -14.06
N THR A 184 -9.43 -3.25 -13.66
CA THR A 184 -9.64 -2.37 -12.51
C THR A 184 -9.75 -3.18 -11.22
N VAL A 185 -9.63 -2.51 -10.08
CA VAL A 185 -9.68 -3.12 -8.75
C VAL A 185 -10.97 -2.68 -8.04
N PHE A 186 -11.68 -3.61 -7.43
CA PHE A 186 -12.80 -3.29 -6.56
C PHE A 186 -12.63 -4.02 -5.24
N VAL A 187 -12.52 -3.28 -4.13
CA VAL A 187 -12.17 -3.85 -2.82
C VAL A 187 -13.38 -3.74 -1.89
N TYR A 188 -13.60 -4.80 -1.12
CA TYR A 188 -14.45 -4.78 0.05
C TYR A 188 -13.53 -4.93 1.26
N ASP A 189 -13.32 -3.84 2.00
CA ASP A 189 -12.51 -3.84 3.20
C ASP A 189 -13.40 -3.85 4.46
N THR A 190 -13.00 -4.59 5.48
CA THR A 190 -13.79 -4.72 6.71
C THR A 190 -12.95 -5.17 7.89
N ASN A 191 -13.32 -4.73 9.09
CA ASN A 191 -12.78 -5.22 10.36
C ASN A 191 -13.69 -6.27 11.05
N GLY A 192 -14.87 -6.53 10.47
CA GLY A 192 -15.95 -7.28 11.09
C GLY A 192 -16.17 -8.67 10.50
N SER A 193 -16.97 -9.48 11.20
CA SER A 193 -17.50 -10.76 10.70
C SER A 193 -18.96 -10.64 10.21
N ASN A 194 -19.49 -9.41 10.12
CA ASN A 194 -20.83 -9.18 9.57
C ASN A 194 -20.79 -9.36 8.06
N ALA A 195 -20.99 -10.60 7.63
CA ALA A 195 -20.92 -10.96 6.22
C ALA A 195 -22.18 -10.55 5.43
N GLY A 196 -23.27 -10.16 6.11
CA GLY A 196 -24.56 -9.83 5.49
C GLY A 196 -24.47 -8.90 4.28
N PRO A 197 -23.83 -7.72 4.41
CA PRO A 197 -23.66 -6.74 3.32
C PRO A 197 -22.85 -7.25 2.12
N LEU A 198 -22.09 -8.33 2.29
CA LEU A 198 -21.30 -8.93 1.22
C LEU A 198 -22.04 -10.08 0.50
N GLN A 199 -23.05 -10.68 1.13
CA GLN A 199 -23.65 -11.96 0.69
C GLN A 199 -24.11 -11.96 -0.77
N ASN A 200 -24.67 -10.84 -1.22
CA ASN A 200 -25.30 -10.75 -2.54
C ASN A 200 -24.38 -10.20 -3.63
N VAL A 201 -23.20 -9.71 -3.26
CA VAL A 201 -22.33 -8.92 -4.14
C VAL A 201 -20.86 -9.33 -4.09
N ALA A 202 -20.51 -10.39 -3.34
CA ALA A 202 -19.15 -10.87 -3.16
C ALA A 202 -18.41 -11.13 -4.47
N GLU A 203 -19.12 -11.59 -5.50
CA GLU A 203 -18.58 -11.91 -6.82
C GLU A 203 -17.99 -10.68 -7.54
N HIS A 204 -18.47 -9.47 -7.20
CA HIS A 204 -18.10 -8.23 -7.86
C HIS A 204 -16.77 -7.64 -7.39
N PHE A 205 -16.27 -8.06 -6.24
CA PHE A 205 -15.03 -7.55 -5.68
C PHE A 205 -13.81 -8.31 -6.23
N THR A 206 -12.67 -7.65 -6.38
CA THR A 206 -11.39 -8.27 -6.71
C THR A 206 -10.89 -9.09 -5.51
N TYR A 207 -10.94 -8.53 -4.30
CA TYR A 207 -10.54 -9.19 -3.06
C TYR A 207 -11.29 -8.61 -1.86
N LEU A 208 -11.28 -9.35 -0.75
CA LEU A 208 -11.70 -8.88 0.56
C LEU A 208 -10.47 -8.47 1.38
N GLY A 209 -10.42 -7.20 1.77
CA GLY A 209 -9.50 -6.69 2.78
C GLY A 209 -10.06 -7.00 4.16
N TYR A 210 -9.29 -7.69 5.00
CA TYR A 210 -9.69 -7.98 6.38
C TYR A 210 -8.74 -7.32 7.37
N GLN A 211 -9.17 -6.20 7.93
CA GLN A 211 -8.44 -5.50 8.97
C GLN A 211 -8.43 -6.35 10.25
N GLN A 212 -7.24 -6.82 10.65
CA GLN A 212 -7.08 -7.68 11.83
C GLN A 212 -6.04 -7.13 12.79
N TYR A 213 -6.02 -5.81 12.94
CA TYR A 213 -5.04 -5.09 13.74
C TYR A 213 -4.93 -5.66 15.16
N GLY A 214 -3.70 -5.79 15.65
CA GLY A 214 -3.35 -6.37 16.94
C GLY A 214 -3.59 -7.87 17.04
N SER A 215 -3.65 -8.58 15.92
CA SER A 215 -3.82 -10.04 15.86
C SER A 215 -2.88 -10.70 14.86
N ASP A 216 -2.59 -11.98 15.07
CA ASP A 216 -1.70 -12.75 14.22
C ASP A 216 -2.45 -13.65 13.21
N ALA A 217 -1.70 -14.55 12.56
CA ALA A 217 -2.19 -15.51 11.58
C ALA A 217 -3.33 -16.42 12.08
N GLY A 218 -3.47 -16.62 13.40
CA GLY A 218 -4.60 -17.38 13.96
C GLY A 218 -5.93 -16.70 13.67
N ARG A 219 -5.98 -15.36 13.75
CA ARG A 219 -7.18 -14.59 13.38
C ARG A 219 -7.44 -14.63 11.87
N THR A 220 -6.38 -14.61 11.05
CA THR A 220 -6.49 -14.77 9.60
C THR A 220 -7.20 -16.09 9.25
N ALA A 221 -6.75 -17.21 9.82
CA ALA A 221 -7.34 -18.52 9.58
C ALA A 221 -8.83 -18.57 9.98
N LYS A 222 -9.20 -17.95 11.11
CA LYS A 222 -10.60 -17.85 11.54
C LYS A 222 -11.44 -17.02 10.56
N ALA A 223 -10.95 -15.85 10.16
CA ALA A 223 -11.68 -14.97 9.26
C ALA A 223 -11.89 -15.61 7.87
N ILE A 224 -10.88 -16.31 7.34
CA ILE A 224 -11.04 -17.09 6.10
C ILE A 224 -12.20 -18.09 6.23
N ASN A 225 -12.29 -18.81 7.37
CA ASN A 225 -13.39 -19.75 7.59
C ASN A 225 -14.76 -19.06 7.68
N ASP A 226 -14.83 -17.89 8.32
CA ASP A 226 -16.06 -17.10 8.43
C ASP A 226 -16.58 -16.66 7.04
N TYR A 227 -15.66 -16.36 6.11
CA TYR A 227 -15.96 -15.87 4.76
C TYR A 227 -15.93 -16.94 3.65
N ALA A 228 -15.58 -18.20 3.96
CA ALA A 228 -15.30 -19.25 2.97
C ALA A 228 -16.46 -19.56 1.98
N LYS A 229 -17.71 -19.25 2.37
CA LYS A 229 -18.89 -19.42 1.50
C LYS A 229 -19.12 -18.26 0.53
N LEU A 230 -18.50 -17.11 0.77
CA LEU A 230 -18.71 -15.88 0.00
C LEU A 230 -17.50 -15.57 -0.88
N ILE A 231 -16.29 -15.76 -0.36
CA ILE A 231 -15.06 -15.46 -1.08
C ILE A 231 -14.04 -16.58 -0.87
N PRO A 232 -13.36 -17.04 -1.94
CA PRO A 232 -12.27 -18.00 -1.80
C PRO A 232 -11.05 -17.35 -1.11
N LYS A 233 -10.22 -18.15 -0.44
CA LYS A 233 -9.02 -17.65 0.27
C LYS A 233 -8.02 -16.97 -0.67
N GLU A 234 -8.00 -17.38 -1.94
CA GLU A 234 -7.18 -16.80 -3.01
C GLU A 234 -7.59 -15.37 -3.36
N ARG A 235 -8.71 -14.88 -2.80
CA ARG A 235 -9.20 -13.50 -2.88
C ARG A 235 -9.29 -12.84 -1.49
N PHE A 236 -8.64 -13.42 -0.48
CA PHE A 236 -8.62 -12.89 0.89
C PHE A 236 -7.28 -12.20 1.17
N MET A 237 -7.30 -11.00 1.75
CA MET A 237 -6.12 -10.20 2.06
C MET A 237 -6.17 -9.70 3.52
N PRO A 238 -5.46 -10.35 4.47
CA PRO A 238 -5.36 -9.84 5.84
C PRO A 238 -4.56 -8.54 5.91
N GLY A 239 -4.97 -7.66 6.82
CA GLY A 239 -4.38 -6.36 7.06
C GLY A 239 -3.83 -6.16 8.45
N LEU A 240 -2.70 -5.49 8.52
CA LEU A 240 -2.06 -5.03 9.76
C LEU A 240 -1.78 -3.52 9.67
N THR A 241 -1.34 -2.93 10.77
CA THR A 241 -1.15 -1.47 10.84
C THR A 241 0.17 -1.09 11.50
N PHE A 242 0.79 -0.01 11.03
CA PHE A 242 1.87 0.64 11.75
C PHE A 242 1.32 1.58 12.86
N PRO A 243 2.10 1.83 13.93
CA PRO A 243 1.73 2.79 14.96
C PRO A 243 1.52 4.22 14.41
N GLU A 244 0.26 4.66 14.36
CA GLU A 244 -0.08 6.05 14.03
C GLU A 244 0.34 7.01 15.14
N GLU A 245 0.73 8.23 14.76
CA GLU A 245 0.84 9.33 15.70
C GLU A 245 -0.50 9.57 16.41
N GLN A 246 -0.43 9.92 17.70
CA GLN A 246 -1.59 10.25 18.54
C GLN A 246 -2.66 9.12 18.63
N ASP A 247 -2.28 7.88 18.31
CA ASP A 247 -3.16 6.70 18.43
C ASP A 247 -3.39 6.30 19.89
N HIS A 248 -4.61 5.85 20.15
CA HIS A 248 -5.08 5.37 21.44
C HIS A 248 -5.30 3.86 21.47
N ASN A 249 -5.43 3.19 20.32
CA ASN A 249 -5.79 1.78 20.22
C ASN A 249 -4.62 0.83 20.45
N ARG A 250 -3.40 1.23 20.05
CA ARG A 250 -2.14 0.52 20.32
C ARG A 250 -2.18 -0.96 19.90
N TRP A 251 -2.11 -1.23 18.61
CA TRP A 251 -2.28 -2.56 18.03
C TRP A 251 -1.07 -3.49 18.23
N TYR A 252 0.14 -2.93 18.26
CA TYR A 252 1.42 -3.66 18.43
C TYR A 252 1.72 -4.69 17.32
N ASP A 253 1.33 -4.41 16.07
CA ASP A 253 1.59 -5.33 14.96
C ASP A 253 3.05 -5.37 14.51
N THR A 254 3.82 -4.32 14.81
CA THR A 254 5.19 -4.11 14.32
C THR A 254 6.18 -3.82 15.46
N GLY A 255 6.33 -4.77 16.39
CA GLY A 255 7.27 -4.69 17.50
C GLY A 255 8.53 -5.54 17.29
N GLU A 256 9.69 -5.04 17.72
CA GLU A 256 10.92 -5.85 17.71
C GLU A 256 10.94 -6.91 18.82
N PRO A 257 11.56 -8.09 18.60
CA PRO A 257 12.19 -8.54 17.34
C PRO A 257 11.20 -8.81 16.21
N TYR A 258 11.57 -8.50 14.97
CA TYR A 258 10.69 -8.60 13.78
C TYR A 258 10.02 -9.97 13.68
N GLU A 259 10.75 -11.05 13.90
CA GLU A 259 10.29 -12.44 13.77
C GLU A 259 9.25 -12.82 14.84
N GLN A 260 9.02 -11.98 15.85
CA GLN A 260 7.99 -12.17 16.87
C GLN A 260 6.74 -11.32 16.61
N SER A 261 6.82 -10.36 15.69
CA SER A 261 5.73 -9.44 15.35
C SER A 261 4.55 -10.13 14.66
N ASN A 262 3.37 -9.52 14.73
CA ASN A 262 2.21 -9.99 13.95
C ASN A 262 2.50 -9.85 12.45
N LEU A 263 3.22 -8.80 12.05
CA LEU A 263 3.61 -8.59 10.66
C LEU A 263 4.33 -9.79 10.06
N TYR A 264 5.37 -10.27 10.74
CA TYR A 264 6.11 -11.45 10.27
C TYR A 264 5.20 -12.68 10.15
N LYS A 265 4.40 -12.96 11.19
CA LYS A 265 3.51 -14.14 11.23
C LYS A 265 2.49 -14.11 10.10
N VAL A 266 1.88 -12.96 9.83
CA VAL A 266 0.87 -12.80 8.78
C VAL A 266 1.50 -12.82 7.39
N ALA A 267 2.67 -12.21 7.20
CA ALA A 267 3.41 -12.28 5.93
C ALA A 267 3.78 -13.72 5.57
N LYS A 268 4.34 -14.48 6.52
CA LYS A 268 4.63 -15.92 6.34
C LYS A 268 3.36 -16.71 6.02
N TYR A 269 2.30 -16.52 6.81
CA TYR A 269 1.04 -17.22 6.59
C TYR A 269 0.45 -16.94 5.20
N THR A 270 0.53 -15.69 4.74
CA THR A 270 0.08 -15.26 3.40
C THR A 270 0.79 -16.05 2.30
N ALA A 271 2.12 -16.16 2.38
CA ALA A 271 2.92 -16.91 1.43
C ALA A 271 2.60 -18.41 1.46
N GLU A 272 2.61 -19.02 2.65
CA GLU A 272 2.42 -20.46 2.82
C GLU A 272 1.02 -20.93 2.40
N ASN A 273 0.00 -20.09 2.60
CA ASN A 273 -1.39 -20.44 2.32
C ASN A 273 -1.90 -19.98 0.96
N HIS A 274 -1.04 -19.30 0.18
CA HIS A 274 -1.38 -18.77 -1.15
C HIS A 274 -2.61 -17.87 -1.12
N LEU A 275 -2.65 -16.96 -0.14
CA LEU A 275 -3.71 -15.95 -0.07
C LEU A 275 -3.56 -14.95 -1.22
N TYR A 276 -4.57 -14.10 -1.42
CA TYR A 276 -4.48 -13.05 -2.44
C TYR A 276 -3.28 -12.13 -2.21
N GLY A 277 -3.00 -11.83 -0.93
CA GLY A 277 -1.95 -10.91 -0.53
C GLY A 277 -2.04 -10.57 0.94
N MET A 278 -1.38 -9.50 1.35
CA MET A 278 -1.61 -8.82 2.63
C MET A 278 -1.59 -7.29 2.43
N PHE A 279 -2.09 -6.55 3.41
CA PHE A 279 -1.97 -5.09 3.40
C PHE A 279 -1.42 -4.49 4.69
N LEU A 280 -0.87 -3.28 4.55
CA LEU A 280 -0.39 -2.47 5.67
C LEU A 280 -1.04 -1.09 5.67
N TYR A 281 -1.67 -0.76 6.78
CA TYR A 281 -2.20 0.57 7.03
C TYR A 281 -1.14 1.50 7.63
N ALA A 282 -1.25 2.80 7.31
CA ALA A 282 -0.33 3.87 7.71
C ALA A 282 1.13 3.65 7.26
N LEU A 283 1.35 3.42 5.95
CA LEU A 283 2.69 3.20 5.39
C LEU A 283 3.72 4.26 5.79
N ASP A 284 3.29 5.52 5.94
CA ASP A 284 4.13 6.64 6.34
C ASP A 284 4.75 6.49 7.75
N ARG A 285 4.29 5.49 8.51
CA ARG A 285 4.70 5.16 9.87
C ARG A 285 5.57 3.91 9.96
N ASP A 286 6.08 3.40 8.84
CA ASP A 286 6.97 2.24 8.84
C ASP A 286 8.12 2.41 9.84
N GLY A 287 8.24 1.43 10.75
CA GLY A 287 9.30 1.38 11.74
C GLY A 287 9.10 2.29 12.96
N ARG A 288 7.94 2.96 13.08
CA ARG A 288 7.57 3.71 14.28
C ARG A 288 7.05 2.78 15.38
N THR A 289 7.06 3.27 16.61
CA THR A 289 6.56 2.59 17.81
C THR A 289 5.49 3.42 18.51
N TYR A 290 4.96 2.91 19.62
CA TYR A 290 4.09 3.67 20.54
C TYR A 290 4.86 4.40 21.64
N ASN A 291 6.17 4.59 21.50
CA ASN A 291 6.92 5.42 22.44
C ASN A 291 6.44 6.89 22.34
N GLU A 292 6.67 7.67 23.39
CA GLU A 292 6.14 9.04 23.48
C GLU A 292 6.63 9.94 22.33
N TYR A 293 7.87 9.74 21.87
CA TYR A 293 8.44 10.54 20.80
C TYR A 293 7.76 10.22 19.46
N ASP A 294 7.71 8.95 19.07
CA ASP A 294 7.05 8.50 17.84
C ASP A 294 5.56 8.88 17.83
N LEU A 295 4.87 8.79 18.97
CA LEU A 295 3.45 9.16 19.07
C LEU A 295 3.18 10.64 18.80
N ASN A 296 4.16 11.51 19.00
CA ASN A 296 3.98 12.95 18.90
C ASN A 296 4.80 13.57 17.76
N HIS A 297 5.43 12.75 16.92
CA HIS A 297 6.26 13.24 15.83
C HIS A 297 6.05 12.53 14.50
N VAL A 298 6.17 13.30 13.41
CA VAL A 298 6.28 12.76 12.05
C VAL A 298 7.77 12.54 11.75
N ILE A 299 8.18 11.27 11.62
CA ILE A 299 9.59 10.89 11.50
C ILE A 299 9.78 10.11 10.18
N PRO A 300 10.82 10.43 9.39
CA PRO A 300 11.12 9.69 8.17
C PRO A 300 11.39 8.19 8.40
N SER A 301 11.14 7.39 7.37
CA SER A 301 11.39 5.95 7.38
C SER A 301 12.24 5.51 6.18
N ASN A 302 12.98 4.41 6.36
CA ASN A 302 13.71 3.70 5.30
C ASN A 302 12.90 2.52 4.71
N PHE A 303 11.67 2.33 5.20
CA PHE A 303 10.76 1.23 4.87
C PHE A 303 11.29 -0.17 5.18
N LEU A 304 12.14 -0.30 6.20
CA LEU A 304 12.71 -1.59 6.59
C LEU A 304 11.60 -2.65 6.82
N TRP A 305 10.53 -2.30 7.52
CA TRP A 305 9.49 -3.26 7.87
C TRP A 305 8.68 -3.70 6.65
N THR A 306 8.26 -2.74 5.83
CA THR A 306 7.49 -2.95 4.60
C THR A 306 8.31 -3.76 3.59
N LYS A 307 9.56 -3.36 3.30
CA LYS A 307 10.45 -4.10 2.39
C LYS A 307 10.71 -5.53 2.86
N THR A 308 10.83 -5.74 4.17
CA THR A 308 10.98 -7.09 4.75
C THR A 308 9.69 -7.90 4.60
N ALA A 309 8.53 -7.32 4.93
CA ALA A 309 7.25 -8.01 4.80
C ALA A 309 6.90 -8.35 3.34
N ILE A 310 7.27 -7.52 2.37
CA ILE A 310 7.13 -7.81 0.94
C ILE A 310 7.89 -9.08 0.57
N LEU A 311 9.14 -9.22 1.00
CA LEU A 311 9.94 -10.42 0.74
C LEU A 311 9.32 -11.66 1.38
N GLU A 312 8.89 -11.56 2.64
CA GLU A 312 8.27 -12.67 3.36
C GLU A 312 6.94 -13.11 2.72
N ALA A 313 6.04 -12.16 2.44
CA ALA A 313 4.73 -12.43 1.84
C ALA A 313 4.82 -12.96 0.41
N LYS A 314 5.88 -12.59 -0.32
CA LYS A 314 6.14 -13.11 -1.68
C LYS A 314 6.98 -14.40 -1.67
N GLY A 315 7.28 -14.95 -0.49
CA GLY A 315 7.93 -16.25 -0.34
C GLY A 315 9.42 -16.27 -0.64
N PHE A 316 10.11 -15.12 -0.55
CA PHE A 316 11.56 -15.09 -0.68
C PHE A 316 12.23 -15.84 0.47
N THR A 317 13.29 -16.56 0.15
CA THR A 317 14.15 -17.22 1.13
C THR A 317 15.22 -16.28 1.67
N LEU A 318 15.76 -16.58 2.85
CA LEU A 318 16.92 -15.88 3.40
C LEU A 318 18.10 -15.85 2.41
N GLU A 319 18.37 -16.97 1.73
CA GLU A 319 19.46 -17.04 0.76
C GLU A 319 19.22 -16.15 -0.47
N GLN A 320 17.97 -16.00 -0.92
CA GLN A 320 17.65 -15.02 -1.96
C GLN A 320 17.85 -13.59 -1.45
N ALA A 321 17.38 -13.27 -0.25
CA ALA A 321 17.58 -11.95 0.35
C ALA A 321 19.08 -11.60 0.47
N LYS A 322 19.91 -12.56 0.92
CA LYS A 322 21.37 -12.40 0.98
C LYS A 322 21.98 -12.17 -0.41
N LYS A 323 21.53 -12.90 -1.42
CA LYS A 323 22.01 -12.72 -2.82
C LYS A 323 21.65 -11.33 -3.35
N ILE A 324 20.43 -10.87 -3.11
CA ILE A 324 19.95 -9.54 -3.51
C ILE A 324 20.78 -8.44 -2.83
N ALA A 325 20.93 -8.52 -1.51
CA ALA A 325 21.72 -7.54 -0.74
C ALA A 325 23.19 -7.50 -1.19
N ASN A 326 23.80 -8.66 -1.43
CA ASN A 326 25.18 -8.73 -1.96
C ASN A 326 25.28 -8.16 -3.39
N HIS A 327 24.27 -8.38 -4.24
CA HIS A 327 24.24 -7.80 -5.58
C HIS A 327 24.19 -6.27 -5.52
N HIS A 328 23.29 -5.71 -4.70
CA HIS A 328 23.23 -4.27 -4.45
C HIS A 328 24.58 -3.73 -3.99
N TRP A 329 25.14 -4.34 -2.95
CA TRP A 329 26.38 -3.88 -2.35
C TRP A 329 27.57 -3.93 -3.32
N LYS A 330 27.67 -4.95 -4.17
CA LYS A 330 28.71 -5.01 -5.22
C LYS A 330 28.56 -3.91 -6.27
N ARG A 331 27.32 -3.49 -6.55
CA ARG A 331 27.03 -2.47 -7.55
C ARG A 331 27.31 -1.05 -7.05
N ILE A 332 27.00 -0.77 -5.78
CA ILE A 332 27.08 0.58 -5.22
C ILE A 332 28.24 0.79 -4.24
N GLY A 333 28.76 -0.28 -3.65
CA GLY A 333 29.84 -0.27 -2.67
C GLY A 333 31.14 0.16 -3.33
N ASN A 334 31.43 1.46 -3.25
CA ASN A 334 32.68 2.04 -3.69
C ASN A 334 33.81 1.67 -2.70
N ASN A 335 35.05 1.66 -3.21
CA ASN A 335 36.32 1.24 -2.57
C ASN A 335 36.70 1.90 -1.21
N ALA A 336 35.79 2.58 -0.52
CA ALA A 336 36.03 3.32 0.73
C ALA A 336 35.47 2.64 1.99
N LEU A 337 34.44 1.79 1.87
CA LEU A 337 33.97 0.94 2.97
C LEU A 337 34.53 -0.47 2.78
N ASN A 338 34.87 -1.14 3.88
CA ASN A 338 35.38 -2.52 3.82
C ASN A 338 34.28 -3.43 3.28
N GLN A 339 34.25 -3.63 1.96
CA GLN A 339 33.27 -4.43 1.25
C GLN A 339 33.09 -5.80 1.93
N ALA A 340 34.20 -6.44 2.27
CA ALA A 340 34.23 -7.71 2.99
C ALA A 340 33.50 -7.69 4.34
N VAL A 341 33.52 -6.56 5.08
CA VAL A 341 32.82 -6.44 6.37
C VAL A 341 31.31 -6.42 6.17
N VAL A 342 30.82 -5.72 5.15
CA VAL A 342 29.39 -5.69 4.84
C VAL A 342 28.91 -7.04 4.30
N GLU A 343 29.67 -7.64 3.38
CA GLU A 343 29.38 -8.98 2.85
C GLU A 343 29.36 -10.03 3.97
N GLU A 344 30.29 -9.95 4.93
CA GLU A 344 30.32 -10.84 6.09
C GLU A 344 29.10 -10.63 7.00
N LYS A 345 28.69 -9.38 7.26
CA LYS A 345 27.45 -9.10 8.01
C LYS A 345 26.21 -9.69 7.31
N ILE A 346 26.11 -9.54 5.98
CA ILE A 346 25.04 -10.16 5.19
C ILE A 346 25.11 -11.69 5.29
N HIS A 347 26.30 -12.27 5.24
CA HIS A 347 26.50 -13.72 5.36
C HIS A 347 26.04 -14.25 6.73
N GLN A 348 26.39 -13.54 7.81
CA GLN A 348 26.07 -13.90 9.19
C GLN A 348 24.60 -13.67 9.58
N ALA A 349 23.87 -12.83 8.84
CA ALA A 349 22.46 -12.56 9.08
C ALA A 349 21.63 -13.85 9.07
N LYS A 350 20.75 -13.97 10.06
CA LYS A 350 19.92 -15.15 10.34
C LYS A 350 18.47 -14.98 9.88
N SER A 351 18.08 -13.78 9.45
CA SER A 351 16.75 -13.48 8.94
C SER A 351 16.79 -12.45 7.82
N ILE A 352 15.68 -12.35 7.07
CA ILE A 352 15.54 -11.34 6.01
C ILE A 352 15.59 -9.92 6.60
N CYS A 353 15.02 -9.73 7.79
CA CYS A 353 15.09 -8.44 8.50
C CYS A 353 16.54 -8.07 8.82
N GLU A 354 17.34 -8.99 9.35
CA GLU A 354 18.76 -8.75 9.61
C GLU A 354 19.54 -8.41 8.34
N VAL A 355 19.28 -9.12 7.22
CA VAL A 355 19.90 -8.80 5.92
C VAL A 355 19.55 -7.37 5.49
N ASN A 356 18.27 -7.01 5.54
CA ASN A 356 17.82 -5.67 5.15
C ASN A 356 18.39 -4.59 6.08
N LYS A 357 18.46 -4.85 7.39
CA LYS A 357 19.08 -3.95 8.38
C LYS A 357 20.55 -3.67 8.10
N VAL A 358 21.32 -4.62 7.56
CA VAL A 358 22.74 -4.35 7.21
C VAL A 358 22.87 -3.22 6.20
N LEU A 359 21.95 -3.15 5.22
CA LEU A 359 21.98 -2.12 4.19
C LEU A 359 21.21 -0.87 4.62
N LEU A 360 19.95 -1.04 5.03
CA LEU A 360 19.05 0.07 5.34
C LEU A 360 19.31 0.71 6.71
N GLY A 361 19.92 -0.01 7.64
CA GLY A 361 19.98 0.39 9.04
C GLY A 361 18.69 0.11 9.81
N SER A 362 18.69 0.36 11.12
CA SER A 362 17.53 0.24 11.99
C SER A 362 16.56 1.41 11.80
N SER A 363 15.27 1.22 12.10
CA SER A 363 14.26 2.26 11.92
C SER A 363 14.56 3.55 12.70
N GLU A 364 15.23 3.46 13.85
CA GLU A 364 15.57 4.62 14.68
C GLU A 364 16.87 5.32 14.24
N HIS A 365 17.77 4.61 13.56
CA HIS A 365 19.13 5.08 13.29
C HIS A 365 19.60 4.87 11.84
N PHE A 366 18.68 4.70 10.89
CA PHE A 366 19.01 4.30 9.51
C PHE A 366 20.01 5.19 8.77
N GLY A 367 20.14 6.46 9.16
CA GLY A 367 21.15 7.37 8.62
C GLY A 367 22.58 7.13 9.13
N THR A 368 22.77 6.27 10.13
CA THR A 368 24.06 6.07 10.82
C THR A 368 24.46 4.60 10.99
N ASP A 369 23.52 3.65 11.01
CA ASP A 369 23.83 2.22 11.21
C ASP A 369 23.64 1.34 9.96
N GLY A 370 23.03 1.88 8.90
CA GLY A 370 22.98 1.29 7.57
C GLY A 370 24.14 1.74 6.67
N VAL A 371 24.34 1.05 5.55
CA VAL A 371 25.35 1.43 4.53
C VAL A 371 24.74 1.91 3.20
N SER A 372 23.41 1.82 3.04
CA SER A 372 22.68 2.26 1.85
C SER A 372 21.19 2.44 2.14
N THR A 373 20.75 3.69 2.32
CA THR A 373 19.33 4.05 2.48
C THR A 373 18.51 3.84 1.21
N GLU A 374 19.17 3.80 0.04
CA GLU A 374 18.56 3.60 -1.28
C GLU A 374 18.33 2.13 -1.61
N TYR A 375 18.67 1.19 -0.71
CA TYR A 375 18.45 -0.23 -0.96
C TYR A 375 16.95 -0.53 -1.05
N ASP A 376 16.52 -1.09 -2.17
CA ASP A 376 15.20 -1.68 -2.33
C ASP A 376 15.39 -3.11 -2.86
N PRO A 377 15.01 -4.14 -2.10
CA PRO A 377 15.30 -5.51 -2.47
C PRO A 377 14.53 -5.97 -3.72
N ILE A 378 13.32 -5.45 -3.96
CA ILE A 378 12.53 -5.86 -5.13
C ILE A 378 13.04 -5.16 -6.38
N TYR A 379 13.41 -3.88 -6.26
CA TYR A 379 14.11 -3.20 -7.34
C TYR A 379 15.41 -3.92 -7.69
N GLU A 380 16.23 -4.23 -6.69
CA GLU A 380 17.50 -4.90 -6.93
C GLU A 380 17.31 -6.30 -7.52
N TRP A 381 16.30 -7.04 -7.08
CA TRP A 381 15.93 -8.33 -7.68
C TRP A 381 15.60 -8.20 -9.18
N SER A 382 14.94 -7.11 -9.60
CA SER A 382 14.67 -6.86 -11.03
C SER A 382 15.92 -6.52 -11.83
N LEU A 383 16.97 -5.99 -11.21
CA LEU A 383 18.24 -5.75 -11.89
C LEU A 383 19.05 -7.03 -12.09
N MET A 384 18.74 -8.08 -11.33
CA MET A 384 19.40 -9.39 -11.40
C MET A 384 18.80 -10.32 -12.46
N ASN A 385 17.57 -10.04 -12.93
CA ASN A 385 16.77 -10.92 -13.79
C ASN A 385 16.26 -10.18 -15.03
#